data_AF-A0A353B233-F1
#
_entry.id   AF-A0A353B233-F1
#
_cell.length_a   1.000
_cell.length_b   1.000
_cell.length_c   1.000
_cell.angle_alpha   90.00
_cell.angle_beta   90.00
_cell.angle_gamma   90.00
#
_symmetry.space_group_name_H-M   'P 1'
#
loop_
_entity.id
_entity.type
_entity.pdbx_description
1 polymer ?
#
loop_
_entity_poly.entity_id
_entity_poly.type
_entity_poly.pdbx_seq_one_letter_code
_entity_poly.pdbx_strand_id
1 'polypeptide(L)'
;MHDGPLKERITERLWQVVDADANICSATLTGSFLNSETLDGLSDIDFVVITEELSQSSFNSLTRQFSEAVADVVASEGMTFLLNPTLGPLKFNEPNLVVLHLMLYSREAHKMHVIQSPFTCLDWQRSECYRKDSMESVYPTFGLQPHHFHSARRSISDYLRDYRTRVVSFRELACTEVGYSEVRREKPMDDRDRHEFAYHVIRFLMLNLLKLIRRESKCHQDLTVLARDYATAFPIGAESATQLLFQLADKKRRLDYAASIEGLDKRLEAFVADFESQFRITFHKNAKRHMFLRHARTPMNVGDLRFVGRTDIGICDTGSPGDENRRSFERVAEILNDSQLSPGRLFTSPLNRCRQTLTHIANRCDLIEQPVVASNHLVEIDYGTCEGLTISQAREKHPDLFGLWAQGEDPRFPDGECGKDVRRRLSSFLQESIEGSREDSVVCTHNVVLRTLVGDLLGVPEQLQYLIKIPHVMPLEVISTERFGLFLDLSAEVQEQLFASFEHSSVSKDSVSLRGRAA
;
A
#
# COMPACT_ATOMS: atom_id res chain seq x y z
N MET A 1 12.74 -37.73 2.78
CA MET A 1 14.07 -37.27 2.35
C MET A 1 14.04 -35.75 2.44
N HIS A 2 15.12 -35.08 2.83
CA HIS A 2 15.10 -33.60 2.82
C HIS A 2 15.13 -33.15 1.36
N ASP A 3 14.06 -32.53 0.87
CA ASP A 3 14.02 -31.92 -0.47
C ASP A 3 14.82 -30.60 -0.54
N GLY A 4 15.58 -30.26 0.50
CA GLY A 4 16.46 -29.09 0.55
C GLY A 4 17.33 -28.93 -0.69
N PRO A 5 18.07 -29.97 -1.13
CA PRO A 5 18.88 -29.91 -2.35
C PRO A 5 18.05 -29.67 -3.61
N LEU A 6 16.81 -30.16 -3.65
CA LEU A 6 15.92 -29.97 -4.80
C LEU A 6 15.39 -28.54 -4.87
N LYS A 7 14.95 -27.98 -3.74
CA LYS A 7 14.55 -26.57 -3.66
C LYS A 7 15.67 -25.64 -4.09
N GLU A 8 16.88 -25.87 -3.59
CA GLU A 8 18.09 -25.12 -3.98
C GLU A 8 18.33 -25.21 -5.49
N ARG A 9 18.30 -26.41 -6.07
CA ARG A 9 18.45 -26.60 -7.53
C ARG A 9 17.38 -25.88 -8.34
N ILE A 10 16.11 -25.94 -7.93
CA ILE A 10 15.01 -25.22 -8.61
C ILE A 10 15.29 -23.71 -8.54
N THR A 11 15.60 -23.19 -7.36
CA THR A 11 15.92 -21.79 -7.14
C THR A 11 17.11 -21.32 -7.98
N GLU A 12 18.20 -22.09 -8.03
CA GLU A 12 19.36 -21.80 -8.88
C GLU A 12 19.01 -21.74 -10.37
N ARG A 13 18.17 -22.67 -10.86
CA ARG A 13 17.72 -22.66 -12.26
C ARG A 13 16.86 -21.44 -12.59
N LEU A 14 15.97 -21.04 -11.70
CA LEU A 14 15.20 -19.81 -11.86
C LEU A 14 16.12 -18.58 -11.93
N TRP A 15 17.13 -18.51 -11.06
CA TRP A 15 18.10 -17.41 -11.07
C TRP A 15 18.97 -17.36 -12.33
N GLN A 16 19.34 -18.51 -12.89
CA GLN A 16 20.05 -18.55 -14.17
C GLN A 16 19.26 -17.88 -15.30
N VAL A 17 17.94 -18.13 -15.38
CA VAL A 17 17.08 -17.47 -16.38
C VAL A 17 16.99 -15.97 -16.11
N VAL A 18 16.81 -15.56 -14.84
CA VAL A 18 16.74 -14.15 -14.44
C VAL A 18 18.03 -13.40 -14.80
N ASP A 19 19.19 -13.96 -14.50
CA ASP A 19 20.49 -13.34 -14.74
C ASP A 19 20.82 -13.23 -16.23
N ALA A 20 20.29 -14.14 -17.06
CA ALA A 20 20.52 -14.16 -18.50
C ALA A 20 19.71 -13.12 -19.29
N ASP A 21 18.55 -12.68 -18.77
CA ASP A 21 17.66 -11.76 -19.46
C ASP A 21 17.81 -10.32 -18.93
N ALA A 22 18.34 -9.41 -19.75
CA ALA A 22 18.54 -8.01 -19.38
C ALA A 22 17.25 -7.21 -19.18
N ASN A 23 16.11 -7.68 -19.72
CA ASN A 23 14.81 -7.02 -19.59
C ASN A 23 14.18 -7.28 -18.21
N ILE A 24 14.56 -8.33 -17.50
CA ILE A 24 14.11 -8.55 -16.11
C ILE A 24 14.82 -7.56 -15.19
N CYS A 25 14.06 -6.75 -14.45
CA CYS A 25 14.63 -5.79 -13.48
C CYS A 25 14.52 -6.28 -12.02
N SER A 26 13.54 -7.13 -11.70
CA SER A 26 13.34 -7.71 -10.37
C SER A 26 12.74 -9.10 -10.50
N ALA A 27 13.17 -10.05 -9.67
CA ALA A 27 12.53 -11.35 -9.55
C ALA A 27 12.53 -11.82 -8.09
N THR A 28 11.38 -12.29 -7.60
CA THR A 28 11.15 -12.58 -6.18
C THR A 28 10.42 -13.90 -6.01
N LEU A 29 10.99 -14.80 -5.21
CA LEU A 29 10.27 -15.97 -4.70
C LEU A 29 9.46 -15.57 -3.47
N THR A 30 8.23 -16.04 -3.36
CA THR A 30 7.33 -15.69 -2.26
C THR A 30 6.49 -16.90 -1.83
N GLY A 31 5.57 -16.70 -0.88
CA GLY A 31 4.59 -17.71 -0.49
C GLY A 31 5.16 -18.86 0.35
N SER A 32 4.49 -20.01 0.30
CA SER A 32 4.79 -21.17 1.15
C SER A 32 6.07 -21.90 0.78
N PHE A 33 6.54 -21.79 -0.47
CA PHE A 33 7.76 -22.44 -0.94
C PHE A 33 8.98 -22.08 -0.08
N LEU A 34 9.08 -20.84 0.41
CA LEU A 34 10.19 -20.41 1.26
C LEU A 34 10.14 -21.01 2.67
N ASN A 35 8.95 -21.29 3.18
CA ASN A 35 8.74 -21.68 4.57
C ASN A 35 8.60 -23.20 4.78
N SER A 36 8.43 -23.98 3.71
CA SER A 36 8.34 -25.44 3.81
C SER A 36 9.71 -26.10 3.85
N GLU A 37 9.85 -27.20 4.59
CA GLU A 37 11.09 -28.01 4.55
C GLU A 37 11.12 -28.96 3.34
N THR A 38 9.95 -29.31 2.80
CA THR A 38 9.75 -30.27 1.70
C THR A 38 8.90 -29.65 0.59
N LEU A 39 8.89 -30.29 -0.59
CA LEU A 39 7.91 -30.00 -1.63
C LEU A 39 6.56 -30.67 -1.34
N ASP A 40 6.54 -31.72 -0.51
CA ASP A 40 5.31 -32.38 -0.08
C ASP A 40 4.33 -31.40 0.58
N GLY A 41 3.13 -31.29 0.00
CA GLY A 41 2.07 -30.40 0.50
C GLY A 41 2.23 -28.93 0.12
N LEU A 42 3.24 -28.56 -0.70
CA LEU A 42 3.26 -27.27 -1.36
C LEU A 42 2.18 -27.22 -2.44
N SER A 43 1.41 -26.13 -2.49
CA SER A 43 0.48 -25.92 -3.61
C SER A 43 1.22 -25.43 -4.84
N ASP A 44 2.03 -24.36 -4.70
CA ASP A 44 2.68 -23.69 -5.82
C ASP A 44 4.02 -23.06 -5.38
N ILE A 45 4.94 -22.92 -6.33
CA ILE A 45 6.13 -22.08 -6.23
C ILE A 45 5.74 -20.69 -6.74
N ASP A 46 5.42 -19.77 -5.84
CA ASP A 46 5.04 -18.40 -6.20
C ASP A 46 6.28 -17.61 -6.61
N PHE A 47 6.35 -17.23 -7.89
CA PHE A 47 7.49 -16.54 -8.47
C PHE A 47 7.04 -15.29 -9.25
N VAL A 48 7.40 -14.13 -8.72
CA VAL A 48 7.03 -12.83 -9.29
C VAL A 48 8.23 -12.29 -10.06
N VAL A 49 8.05 -11.96 -11.34
CA VAL A 49 9.09 -11.39 -12.19
C VAL A 49 8.59 -10.09 -12.78
N ILE A 50 9.39 -9.04 -12.64
CA ILE A 50 9.13 -7.71 -13.18
C ILE A 50 10.14 -7.42 -14.28
N THR A 51 9.64 -7.02 -15.43
CA THR A 51 10.44 -6.60 -16.58
C THR A 51 10.31 -5.09 -16.80
N GLU A 52 11.25 -4.50 -17.53
CA GLU A 52 11.13 -3.11 -17.99
C GLU A 52 9.87 -2.94 -18.85
N GLU A 53 9.74 -3.79 -19.88
CA GLU A 53 8.55 -3.89 -20.73
C GLU A 53 8.12 -5.36 -20.89
N LEU A 54 6.83 -5.59 -21.14
CA LEU A 54 6.28 -6.93 -21.34
C LEU A 54 5.44 -6.99 -22.62
N SER A 55 6.07 -7.43 -23.71
CA SER A 55 5.44 -7.75 -24.99
C SER A 55 5.05 -9.22 -25.09
N GLN A 56 4.19 -9.57 -26.04
CA GLN A 56 3.81 -10.96 -26.34
C GLN A 56 5.02 -11.86 -26.60
N SER A 57 6.02 -11.36 -27.34
CA SER A 57 7.26 -12.10 -27.63
C SER A 57 8.06 -12.38 -26.36
N SER A 58 8.27 -11.36 -25.53
CA SER A 58 8.98 -11.52 -24.24
C SER A 58 8.23 -12.43 -23.28
N PHE A 59 6.91 -12.31 -23.17
CA PHE A 59 6.06 -13.17 -22.35
C PHE A 59 6.21 -14.65 -22.75
N ASN A 60 6.07 -14.96 -24.05
CA ASN A 60 6.22 -16.33 -24.56
C ASN A 60 7.62 -16.88 -24.32
N SER A 61 8.65 -16.05 -24.54
CA SER A 61 10.04 -16.42 -24.35
C SER A 61 10.34 -16.75 -22.89
N LEU A 62 9.98 -15.87 -21.96
CA LEU A 62 10.19 -16.05 -20.52
C LEU A 62 9.42 -17.25 -19.98
N THR A 63 8.15 -17.38 -20.34
CA THR A 63 7.29 -18.53 -19.99
C THR A 63 7.97 -19.85 -20.40
N ARG A 64 8.47 -19.93 -21.64
CA ARG A 64 9.20 -21.11 -22.13
C ARG A 64 10.49 -21.35 -21.35
N GLN A 65 11.33 -20.32 -21.17
CA GLN A 65 12.62 -20.46 -20.50
C GLN A 65 12.48 -20.91 -19.05
N PHE A 66 11.56 -20.32 -18.29
CA PHE A 66 11.28 -20.75 -16.92
C PHE A 66 10.68 -22.15 -16.85
N SER A 67 9.81 -22.50 -17.79
CA SER A 67 9.25 -23.85 -17.92
C SER A 67 10.36 -24.89 -18.09
N GLU A 68 11.24 -24.70 -19.09
CA GLU A 68 12.35 -25.60 -19.39
C GLU A 68 13.33 -25.70 -18.20
N ALA A 69 13.66 -24.57 -17.57
CA ALA A 69 14.60 -24.51 -16.46
C ALA A 69 14.16 -25.35 -15.24
N VAL A 70 12.85 -25.40 -14.95
CA VAL A 70 12.32 -26.15 -13.80
C VAL A 70 11.91 -27.56 -14.16
N ALA A 71 11.34 -27.78 -15.35
CA ALA A 71 10.87 -29.09 -15.80
C ALA A 71 11.97 -30.16 -15.73
N ASP A 72 13.19 -29.83 -16.19
CA ASP A 72 14.33 -30.76 -16.18
C ASP A 72 14.72 -31.20 -14.76
N VAL A 73 14.69 -30.26 -13.81
CA VAL A 73 15.03 -30.53 -12.41
C VAL A 73 13.96 -31.40 -11.75
N VAL A 74 12.70 -31.06 -11.96
CA VAL A 74 11.55 -31.78 -11.40
C VAL A 74 11.45 -33.21 -11.98
N ALA A 75 11.66 -33.36 -13.28
CA ALA A 75 11.63 -34.66 -13.95
C ALA A 75 12.74 -35.61 -13.44
N SER A 76 13.91 -35.07 -13.07
CA SER A 76 15.00 -35.87 -12.51
C SER A 76 14.66 -36.54 -11.16
N GLU A 77 13.64 -36.04 -10.48
CA GLU A 77 13.13 -36.56 -9.20
C GLU A 77 11.85 -37.40 -9.36
N GLY A 78 11.44 -37.69 -10.61
CA GLY A 78 10.25 -38.50 -10.89
C GLY A 78 8.91 -37.80 -10.66
N MET A 79 8.91 -36.47 -10.58
CA MET A 79 7.70 -35.65 -10.41
C MET A 79 7.24 -35.03 -11.73
N THR A 80 5.98 -34.61 -11.77
CA THR A 80 5.37 -33.92 -12.91
C THR A 80 5.50 -32.41 -12.72
N PHE A 81 5.68 -31.66 -13.82
CA PHE A 81 5.79 -30.21 -13.79
C PHE A 81 4.61 -29.54 -14.50
N LEU A 82 4.11 -28.45 -13.92
CA LEU A 82 3.13 -27.57 -14.55
C LEU A 82 3.55 -26.10 -14.35
N LEU A 83 3.52 -25.34 -15.45
CA LEU A 83 3.63 -23.89 -15.38
C LEU A 83 2.24 -23.25 -15.32
N ASN A 84 2.03 -22.39 -14.33
CA ASN A 84 0.83 -21.57 -14.20
C ASN A 84 1.20 -20.08 -14.39
N PRO A 85 1.00 -19.50 -15.58
CA PRO A 85 1.28 -18.08 -15.86
C PRO A 85 0.05 -17.17 -15.64
N THR A 86 -0.90 -17.59 -14.81
CA THR A 86 -2.12 -16.81 -14.52
C THR A 86 -1.93 -15.91 -13.30
N LEU A 87 -2.83 -14.93 -13.12
CA LEU A 87 -2.89 -14.12 -11.91
C LEU A 87 -4.14 -14.50 -11.09
N GLY A 88 -3.93 -14.90 -9.84
CA GLY A 88 -4.99 -15.26 -8.91
C GLY A 88 -4.73 -16.58 -8.18
N PRO A 89 -5.64 -17.02 -7.30
CA PRO A 89 -5.47 -18.20 -6.46
C PRO A 89 -5.89 -19.47 -7.21
N LEU A 90 -5.46 -19.63 -8.45
CA LEU A 90 -5.69 -20.85 -9.21
C LEU A 90 -4.71 -21.92 -8.72
N LYS A 91 -5.25 -22.99 -8.15
CA LYS A 91 -4.45 -24.08 -7.57
C LYS A 91 -4.60 -25.38 -8.35
N PHE A 92 -3.50 -26.14 -8.36
CA PHE A 92 -3.44 -27.49 -8.90
C PHE A 92 -2.97 -28.43 -7.81
N ASN A 93 -3.64 -29.59 -7.71
CA ASN A 93 -3.64 -30.38 -6.48
C ASN A 93 -3.38 -31.87 -6.76
N GLU A 94 -2.76 -32.17 -7.91
CA GLU A 94 -2.46 -33.54 -8.32
C GLU A 94 -1.25 -34.10 -7.54
N PRO A 95 -1.25 -35.40 -7.20
CA PRO A 95 -0.10 -36.03 -6.54
C PRO A 95 1.17 -35.91 -7.38
N ASN A 96 2.32 -35.68 -6.73
CA ASN A 96 3.63 -35.54 -7.37
C ASN A 96 3.70 -34.42 -8.44
N LEU A 97 2.82 -33.42 -8.37
CA LEU A 97 2.83 -32.26 -9.25
C LEU A 97 3.57 -31.10 -8.59
N VAL A 98 4.58 -30.56 -9.28
CA VAL A 98 5.22 -29.29 -8.93
C VAL A 98 4.67 -28.20 -9.85
N VAL A 99 4.06 -27.19 -9.26
CA VAL A 99 3.52 -26.04 -9.99
C VAL A 99 4.45 -24.84 -9.82
N LEU A 100 4.94 -24.27 -10.92
CA LEU A 100 5.54 -22.94 -10.91
C LEU A 100 4.45 -21.92 -11.25
N HIS A 101 4.05 -21.14 -10.25
CA HIS A 101 3.13 -20.02 -10.44
C HIS A 101 3.94 -18.78 -10.80
N LEU A 102 4.08 -18.55 -12.11
CA LEU A 102 4.90 -17.49 -12.70
C LEU A 102 4.05 -16.25 -12.96
N MET A 103 4.23 -15.21 -12.16
CA MET A 103 3.52 -13.95 -12.29
C MET A 103 4.44 -12.92 -12.95
N LEU A 104 4.18 -12.62 -14.23
CA LEU A 104 4.95 -11.66 -15.03
C LEU A 104 4.26 -10.29 -15.02
N TYR A 105 5.05 -9.24 -14.75
CA TYR A 105 4.60 -7.85 -14.79
C TYR A 105 5.61 -6.99 -15.57
N SER A 106 5.13 -5.98 -16.31
CA SER A 106 5.99 -4.83 -16.63
C SER A 106 6.13 -3.93 -15.39
N ARG A 107 7.09 -2.99 -15.39
CA ARG A 107 7.22 -2.00 -14.30
C ARG A 107 5.91 -1.26 -14.02
N GLU A 108 5.28 -0.74 -15.07
CA GLU A 108 4.02 0.00 -14.94
C GLU A 108 2.90 -0.90 -14.38
N ALA A 109 2.80 -2.14 -14.87
CA ALA A 109 1.79 -3.05 -14.37
C ALA A 109 2.05 -3.50 -12.92
N HIS A 110 3.31 -3.59 -12.49
CA HIS A 110 3.66 -3.83 -11.09
C HIS A 110 3.20 -2.68 -10.20
N LYS A 111 3.48 -1.43 -10.57
CA LYS A 111 2.99 -0.24 -9.87
C LYS A 111 1.47 -0.25 -9.74
N MET A 112 0.76 -0.50 -10.85
CA MET A 112 -0.70 -0.60 -10.82
C MET A 112 -1.17 -1.75 -9.91
N HIS A 113 -0.43 -2.86 -9.86
CA HIS A 113 -0.72 -3.96 -8.95
C HIS A 113 -0.50 -3.59 -7.48
N VAL A 114 0.52 -2.80 -7.15
CA VAL A 114 0.74 -2.26 -5.80
C VAL A 114 -0.45 -1.42 -5.35
N ILE A 115 -0.95 -0.53 -6.20
CA ILE A 115 -2.09 0.35 -5.90
C ILE A 115 -3.40 -0.45 -5.80
N GLN A 116 -3.63 -1.39 -6.70
CA GLN A 116 -4.89 -2.14 -6.77
C GLN A 116 -4.94 -3.37 -5.85
N SER A 117 -3.79 -3.90 -5.43
CA SER A 117 -3.67 -5.13 -4.62
C SER A 117 -2.63 -4.98 -3.50
N PRO A 118 -2.75 -3.96 -2.64
CA PRO A 118 -1.73 -3.62 -1.65
C PRO A 118 -1.53 -4.71 -0.60
N PHE A 119 -2.56 -5.49 -0.25
CA PHE A 119 -2.44 -6.60 0.71
C PHE A 119 -1.41 -7.64 0.26
N THR A 120 -1.47 -8.03 -1.01
CA THR A 120 -0.59 -9.03 -1.62
C THR A 120 0.82 -8.48 -1.78
N CYS A 121 0.95 -7.26 -2.32
CA CYS A 121 2.25 -6.64 -2.53
C CYS A 121 2.98 -6.37 -1.21
N LEU A 122 2.26 -5.97 -0.16
CA LEU A 122 2.82 -5.78 1.18
C LEU A 122 3.38 -7.09 1.76
N ASP A 123 2.79 -8.25 1.44
CA ASP A 123 3.33 -9.54 1.84
C ASP A 123 4.50 -9.98 0.95
N TRP A 124 4.42 -9.76 -0.36
CA TRP A 124 5.47 -10.14 -1.31
C TRP A 124 6.76 -9.34 -1.13
N GLN A 125 6.67 -8.03 -0.91
CA GLN A 125 7.83 -7.15 -0.74
C GLN A 125 8.64 -7.45 0.53
N ARG A 126 8.10 -8.28 1.44
CA ARG A 126 8.83 -8.76 2.62
C ARG A 126 9.81 -9.90 2.31
N SER A 127 9.70 -10.52 1.13
CA SER A 127 10.59 -11.62 0.79
C SER A 127 12.02 -11.13 0.63
N GLU A 128 12.94 -11.76 1.36
CA GLU A 128 14.38 -11.55 1.22
C GLU A 128 14.99 -12.43 0.11
N CYS A 129 14.18 -13.32 -0.49
CA CYS A 129 14.60 -14.21 -1.57
C CYS A 129 14.28 -13.59 -2.93
N TYR A 130 15.14 -12.66 -3.36
CA TYR A 130 15.03 -11.97 -4.64
C TYR A 130 16.38 -11.91 -5.38
N ARG A 131 16.30 -11.62 -6.68
CA ARG A 131 17.43 -11.44 -7.59
C ARG A 131 17.23 -10.16 -8.40
N LYS A 132 18.33 -9.43 -8.63
CA LYS A 132 18.35 -8.04 -9.15
C LYS A 132 17.79 -7.04 -8.14
N ASP A 133 16.96 -6.08 -8.56
CA ASP A 133 16.35 -5.14 -7.63
C ASP A 133 15.27 -5.84 -6.79
N SER A 134 15.06 -5.37 -5.57
CA SER A 134 13.89 -5.82 -4.79
C SER A 134 12.62 -5.22 -5.37
N MET A 135 11.48 -5.91 -5.20
CA MET A 135 10.18 -5.35 -5.60
C MET A 135 9.90 -3.99 -4.96
N GLU A 136 10.27 -3.79 -3.70
CA GLU A 136 10.14 -2.50 -3.00
C GLU A 136 10.95 -1.39 -3.69
N SER A 137 12.13 -1.73 -4.24
CA SER A 137 12.98 -0.79 -4.97
C SER A 137 12.43 -0.45 -6.36
N VAL A 138 11.63 -1.34 -6.96
CA VAL A 138 10.92 -1.05 -8.21
C VAL A 138 9.77 -0.07 -7.95
N TYR A 139 8.89 -0.40 -7.00
CA TYR A 139 7.83 0.48 -6.53
C TYR A 139 7.33 0.03 -5.15
N PRO A 140 7.47 0.84 -4.08
CA PRO A 140 7.17 0.41 -2.72
C PRO A 140 5.66 0.33 -2.44
N THR A 141 5.26 -0.67 -1.66
CA THR A 141 3.93 -0.78 -1.05
C THR A 141 3.99 -0.26 0.37
N PHE A 142 3.29 0.84 0.64
CA PHE A 142 3.22 1.41 1.99
C PHE A 142 2.06 0.84 2.81
N GLY A 143 1.82 1.43 3.98
CA GLY A 143 0.79 1.02 4.93
C GLY A 143 -0.60 0.84 4.31
N LEU A 144 -1.34 -0.14 4.84
CA LEU A 144 -2.72 -0.38 4.43
C LEU A 144 -3.62 0.80 4.84
N GLN A 145 -4.67 1.02 4.05
CA GLN A 145 -5.66 2.08 4.24
C GLN A 145 -7.07 1.46 4.29
N PRO A 146 -8.03 2.07 4.98
CA PRO A 146 -9.38 1.52 5.14
C PRO A 146 -10.07 1.18 3.80
N HIS A 147 -10.00 2.05 2.79
CA HIS A 147 -10.61 1.81 1.49
C HIS A 147 -10.09 0.56 0.78
N HIS A 148 -8.88 0.05 1.11
CA HIS A 148 -8.35 -1.17 0.50
C HIS A 148 -9.28 -2.37 0.71
N PHE A 149 -10.05 -2.43 1.80
CA PHE A 149 -10.97 -3.54 2.09
C PHE A 149 -12.20 -3.58 1.16
N HIS A 150 -12.50 -2.47 0.46
CA HIS A 150 -13.65 -2.36 -0.43
C HIS A 150 -13.26 -2.11 -1.90
N SER A 151 -12.13 -1.44 -2.15
CA SER A 151 -11.71 -1.01 -3.48
C SER A 151 -10.62 -1.88 -4.12
N ALA A 152 -9.93 -2.71 -3.33
CA ALA A 152 -8.89 -3.57 -3.88
C ALA A 152 -9.47 -4.53 -4.92
N ARG A 153 -8.63 -4.92 -5.88
CA ARG A 153 -8.91 -5.82 -7.01
C ARG A 153 -9.67 -7.10 -6.66
N ARG A 154 -9.55 -7.56 -5.41
CA ARG A 154 -10.40 -8.60 -4.79
C ARG A 154 -10.94 -8.05 -3.48
N SER A 155 -12.10 -7.40 -3.56
CA SER A 155 -12.81 -6.92 -2.39
C SER A 155 -13.44 -8.08 -1.62
N ILE A 156 -13.89 -7.82 -0.39
CA ILE A 156 -14.69 -8.76 0.41
C ILE A 156 -15.89 -9.28 -0.40
N SER A 157 -16.54 -8.38 -1.14
CA SER A 157 -17.70 -8.71 -1.98
C SER A 157 -17.35 -9.62 -3.15
N ASP A 158 -16.17 -9.48 -3.76
CA ASP A 158 -15.71 -10.37 -4.82
C ASP A 158 -15.46 -11.78 -4.28
N TYR A 159 -14.81 -11.90 -3.11
CA TYR A 159 -14.58 -13.20 -2.47
C TYR A 159 -15.92 -13.91 -2.16
N LEU A 160 -16.88 -13.20 -1.58
CA LEU A 160 -18.20 -13.78 -1.30
C LEU A 160 -18.96 -14.16 -2.57
N ARG A 161 -18.91 -13.34 -3.62
CA ARG A 161 -19.57 -13.66 -4.90
C ARG A 161 -19.00 -14.94 -5.48
N ASP A 162 -17.68 -15.04 -5.58
CA ASP A 162 -16.96 -16.19 -6.12
C ASP A 162 -17.28 -17.45 -5.30
N TYR A 163 -17.30 -17.34 -3.96
CA TYR A 163 -17.68 -18.43 -3.06
C TYR A 163 -19.14 -18.90 -3.25
N ARG A 164 -20.10 -17.96 -3.31
CA ARG A 164 -21.54 -18.25 -3.51
C ARG A 164 -21.82 -18.90 -4.86
N THR A 165 -21.14 -18.43 -5.89
CA THR A 165 -21.26 -18.95 -7.25
C THR A 165 -20.43 -20.22 -7.48
N ARG A 166 -19.66 -20.66 -6.48
CA ARG A 166 -18.80 -21.84 -6.50
C ARG A 166 -17.79 -21.81 -7.64
N VAL A 167 -17.18 -20.65 -7.88
CA VAL A 167 -16.12 -20.48 -8.87
C VAL A 167 -14.92 -19.76 -8.29
N VAL A 168 -13.72 -20.22 -8.64
CA VAL A 168 -12.48 -19.46 -8.43
C VAL A 168 -12.28 -18.58 -9.65
N SER A 169 -12.37 -17.25 -9.49
CA SER A 169 -11.96 -16.34 -10.55
C SER A 169 -10.44 -16.18 -10.58
N PHE A 170 -9.88 -16.13 -11.79
CA PHE A 170 -8.46 -15.85 -12.06
C PHE A 170 -8.33 -15.00 -13.32
N ARG A 171 -7.11 -14.61 -13.69
CA ARG A 171 -6.83 -13.78 -14.86
C ARG A 171 -5.75 -14.42 -15.72
N GLU A 172 -6.01 -14.50 -17.01
CA GLU A 172 -4.99 -14.82 -18.01
C GLU A 172 -4.42 -13.51 -18.57
N LEU A 173 -3.12 -13.51 -18.88
CA LEU A 173 -2.47 -12.37 -19.54
C LEU A 173 -2.66 -12.49 -21.06
N ALA A 174 -3.45 -11.59 -21.63
CA ALA A 174 -3.54 -11.40 -23.07
C ALA A 174 -2.54 -10.32 -23.49
N CYS A 175 -1.34 -10.76 -23.89
CA CYS A 175 -0.26 -9.87 -24.30
C CYS A 175 -0.44 -9.39 -25.75
N THR A 176 0.18 -8.25 -26.04
CA THR A 176 0.26 -7.59 -27.34
C THR A 176 1.71 -7.16 -27.57
N GLU A 177 2.03 -6.60 -28.73
CA GLU A 177 3.40 -6.12 -28.99
C GLU A 177 3.82 -4.94 -28.09
N VAL A 178 2.86 -4.19 -27.53
CA VAL A 178 3.12 -2.95 -26.77
C VAL A 178 2.68 -3.02 -25.30
N GLY A 179 2.26 -4.18 -24.81
CA GLY A 179 1.77 -4.36 -23.43
C GLY A 179 0.82 -5.56 -23.29
N TYR A 180 0.05 -5.64 -22.21
CA TYR A 180 -0.90 -6.73 -21.99
C TYR A 180 -2.18 -6.27 -21.30
N SER A 181 -3.21 -7.11 -21.40
CA SER A 181 -4.47 -6.96 -20.68
C SER A 181 -4.79 -8.23 -19.88
N GLU A 182 -5.59 -8.09 -18.83
CA GLU A 182 -5.96 -9.21 -17.98
C GLU A 182 -7.38 -9.69 -18.29
N VAL A 183 -7.49 -10.95 -18.72
CA VAL A 183 -8.77 -11.54 -19.11
C VAL A 183 -9.31 -12.39 -17.97
N ARG A 184 -10.51 -12.05 -17.48
CA ARG A 184 -11.21 -12.82 -16.44
C ARG A 184 -11.58 -14.22 -16.93
N ARG A 185 -11.22 -15.21 -16.12
CA ARG A 185 -11.57 -16.62 -16.25
C ARG A 185 -12.10 -17.15 -14.92
N GLU A 186 -12.80 -18.27 -14.99
CA GLU A 186 -13.44 -18.90 -13.84
C GLU A 186 -13.25 -20.42 -13.92
N LYS A 187 -12.93 -21.03 -12.77
CA LYS A 187 -12.85 -22.49 -12.58
C LYS A 187 -13.93 -22.89 -11.57
N PRO A 188 -14.76 -23.92 -11.82
CA PRO A 188 -15.65 -24.47 -10.79
C PRO A 188 -14.86 -24.92 -9.55
N MET A 189 -15.37 -24.58 -8.36
CA MET A 189 -14.81 -25.04 -7.09
C MET A 189 -15.23 -26.48 -6.81
N ASP A 190 -14.24 -27.32 -6.47
CA ASP A 190 -14.50 -28.58 -5.78
C ASP A 190 -14.61 -28.36 -4.24
N ASP A 191 -14.83 -29.42 -3.48
CA ASP A 191 -14.95 -29.30 -2.02
C ASP A 191 -13.65 -28.88 -1.34
N ARG A 192 -12.50 -29.25 -1.89
CA ARG A 192 -11.20 -28.79 -1.37
C ARG A 192 -11.04 -27.30 -1.59
N ASP A 193 -11.33 -26.82 -2.80
CA ASP A 193 -11.32 -25.41 -3.17
C ASP A 193 -12.22 -24.61 -2.21
N ARG A 194 -13.43 -25.09 -1.90
CA ARG A 194 -14.34 -24.43 -0.95
C ARG A 194 -13.75 -24.28 0.45
N HIS A 195 -13.18 -25.34 1.00
CA HIS A 195 -12.57 -25.28 2.34
C HIS A 195 -11.32 -24.40 2.35
N GLU A 196 -10.44 -24.54 1.36
CA GLU A 196 -9.24 -23.70 1.27
C GLU A 196 -9.58 -22.23 1.04
N PHE A 197 -10.62 -21.93 0.27
CA PHE A 197 -11.09 -20.58 0.03
C PHE A 197 -11.72 -19.98 1.28
N ALA A 198 -12.56 -20.72 2.01
CA ALA A 198 -13.11 -20.28 3.29
C ALA A 198 -11.99 -20.00 4.31
N TYR A 199 -10.99 -20.88 4.38
CA TYR A 199 -9.80 -20.68 5.21
C TYR A 199 -9.07 -19.39 4.83
N HIS A 200 -8.84 -19.18 3.53
CA HIS A 200 -8.17 -18.00 3.01
C HIS A 200 -8.93 -16.73 3.37
N VAL A 201 -10.24 -16.66 3.13
CA VAL A 201 -11.06 -15.47 3.43
C VAL A 201 -11.00 -15.10 4.91
N ILE A 202 -11.21 -16.08 5.81
CA ILE A 202 -11.19 -15.81 7.25
C ILE A 202 -9.82 -15.31 7.70
N ARG A 203 -8.78 -16.07 7.35
CA ARG A 203 -7.40 -15.70 7.71
C ARG A 203 -7.01 -14.34 7.10
N PHE A 204 -7.36 -14.09 5.84
CA PHE A 204 -7.05 -12.85 5.12
C PHE A 204 -7.67 -11.63 5.80
N LEU A 205 -8.96 -11.68 6.14
CA LEU A 205 -9.65 -10.55 6.77
C LEU A 205 -9.13 -10.28 8.19
N MET A 206 -8.94 -11.34 9.00
CA MET A 206 -8.35 -11.19 10.33
C MET A 206 -6.93 -10.59 10.25
N LEU A 207 -6.08 -11.15 9.39
CA LEU A 207 -4.67 -10.78 9.30
C LEU A 207 -4.51 -9.33 8.83
N ASN A 208 -5.20 -8.97 7.75
CA ASN A 208 -5.05 -7.65 7.15
C ASN A 208 -5.72 -6.56 7.99
N LEU A 209 -6.79 -6.87 8.74
CA LEU A 209 -7.33 -5.93 9.74
C LEU A 209 -6.28 -5.60 10.79
N LEU A 210 -5.58 -6.62 11.31
CA LEU A 210 -4.52 -6.41 12.30
C LEU A 210 -3.35 -5.60 11.73
N LYS A 211 -2.94 -5.88 10.48
CA LYS A 211 -1.90 -5.10 9.78
C LYS A 211 -2.31 -3.63 9.64
N LEU A 212 -3.58 -3.36 9.27
CA LEU A 212 -4.13 -2.01 9.19
C LEU A 212 -4.04 -1.31 10.55
N ILE A 213 -4.68 -1.85 11.59
CA ILE A 213 -4.81 -1.15 12.88
C ILE A 213 -3.48 -1.02 13.64
N ARG A 214 -2.51 -1.91 13.39
CA ARG A 214 -1.17 -1.85 14.02
C ARG A 214 -0.16 -1.05 13.20
N ARG A 215 -0.46 -0.80 11.92
CA ARG A 215 0.48 -0.20 10.94
C ARG A 215 1.76 -1.03 10.80
N GLU A 216 1.63 -2.35 10.88
CA GLU A 216 2.74 -3.30 10.81
C GLU A 216 2.55 -4.25 9.62
N SER A 217 3.60 -4.44 8.82
CA SER A 217 3.60 -5.39 7.71
C SER A 217 3.89 -6.83 8.15
N LYS A 218 4.55 -7.00 9.30
CA LYS A 218 4.83 -8.31 9.91
C LYS A 218 3.62 -8.73 10.73
N CYS A 219 3.05 -9.90 10.42
CA CYS A 219 1.93 -10.42 11.18
C CYS A 219 2.06 -11.92 11.43
N HIS A 220 1.37 -12.35 12.48
CA HIS A 220 1.47 -13.64 13.15
C HIS A 220 1.34 -14.83 12.20
N GLN A 221 2.33 -15.72 12.22
CA GLN A 221 2.18 -17.05 11.61
C GLN A 221 1.32 -17.97 12.50
N ASP A 222 1.27 -17.68 13.80
CA ASP A 222 0.47 -18.42 14.78
C ASP A 222 -1.02 -18.04 14.69
N LEU A 223 -1.86 -19.04 14.36
CA LEU A 223 -3.30 -18.86 14.21
C LEU A 223 -4.01 -18.57 15.54
N THR A 224 -3.48 -19.06 16.67
CA THR A 224 -4.04 -18.80 18.00
C THR A 224 -3.83 -17.35 18.39
N VAL A 225 -2.64 -16.81 18.14
CA VAL A 225 -2.35 -15.39 18.37
C VAL A 225 -3.18 -14.52 17.45
N LEU A 226 -3.27 -14.86 16.16
CA LEU A 226 -4.11 -14.17 15.18
C LEU A 226 -5.59 -14.09 15.63
N ALA A 227 -6.18 -15.22 16.00
CA ALA A 227 -7.58 -15.29 16.40
C ALA A 227 -7.86 -14.50 17.68
N ARG A 228 -6.97 -14.58 18.69
CA ARG A 228 -7.08 -13.81 19.94
C ARG A 228 -7.03 -12.30 19.68
N ASP A 229 -6.04 -11.87 18.90
CA ASP A 229 -5.83 -10.46 18.60
C ASP A 229 -6.99 -9.90 17.76
N TYR A 230 -7.50 -10.69 16.79
CA TYR A 230 -8.71 -10.37 16.04
C TYR A 230 -9.92 -10.24 16.96
N ALA A 231 -10.17 -11.20 17.85
CA ALA A 231 -11.30 -11.17 18.77
C ALA A 231 -11.26 -9.96 19.71
N THR A 232 -10.05 -9.47 20.02
CA THR A 232 -9.88 -8.21 20.74
C THR A 232 -10.34 -7.04 19.87
N ALA A 233 -9.89 -6.96 18.61
CA ALA A 233 -10.25 -5.89 17.68
C ALA A 233 -11.75 -5.90 17.33
N PHE A 234 -12.25 -7.00 16.76
CA PHE A 234 -13.63 -7.19 16.30
C PHE A 234 -14.27 -8.37 17.04
N PRO A 235 -14.93 -8.13 18.20
CA PRO A 235 -15.41 -9.20 19.07
C PRO A 235 -16.68 -9.90 18.58
N ILE A 236 -17.52 -9.25 17.77
CA ILE A 236 -18.79 -9.84 17.32
C ILE A 236 -18.49 -11.03 16.40
N GLY A 237 -19.04 -12.19 16.73
CA GLY A 237 -18.86 -13.44 15.98
C GLY A 237 -17.47 -14.07 16.08
N ALA A 238 -16.53 -13.47 16.84
CA ALA A 238 -15.12 -13.87 16.84
C ALA A 238 -14.87 -15.30 17.34
N GLU A 239 -15.63 -15.77 18.33
CA GLU A 239 -15.51 -17.13 18.85
C GLU A 239 -15.86 -18.17 17.77
N SER A 240 -17.02 -18.01 17.12
CA SER A 240 -17.48 -18.89 16.03
C SER A 240 -16.50 -18.89 14.85
N ALA A 241 -15.98 -17.72 14.49
CA ALA A 241 -14.99 -17.55 13.44
C ALA A 241 -13.66 -18.24 13.80
N THR A 242 -13.23 -18.15 15.06
CA THR A 242 -12.01 -18.83 15.56
C THR A 242 -12.16 -20.34 15.50
N GLN A 243 -13.30 -20.88 15.94
CA GLN A 243 -13.58 -22.32 15.85
C GLN A 243 -13.57 -22.78 14.39
N LEU A 244 -14.18 -22.01 13.47
CA LEU A 244 -14.20 -22.33 12.05
C LEU A 244 -12.79 -22.29 11.45
N LEU A 245 -12.00 -21.26 11.77
CA LEU A 245 -10.62 -21.11 11.31
C LEU A 245 -9.76 -22.32 11.70
N PHE A 246 -9.86 -22.80 12.94
CA PHE A 246 -9.09 -23.97 13.39
C PHE A 246 -9.55 -25.28 12.75
N GLN A 247 -10.86 -25.48 12.55
CA GLN A 247 -11.38 -26.65 11.82
C GLN A 247 -10.87 -26.67 10.37
N LEU A 248 -10.89 -25.52 9.70
CA LEU A 248 -10.38 -25.37 8.34
C LEU A 248 -8.86 -25.56 8.26
N ALA A 249 -8.12 -25.02 9.24
CA ALA A 249 -6.68 -25.21 9.34
C ALA A 249 -6.29 -26.68 9.54
N ASP A 250 -7.03 -27.41 10.38
CA ASP A 250 -6.80 -28.85 10.61
C ASP A 250 -7.05 -29.67 9.35
N LYS A 251 -8.16 -29.41 8.63
CA LYS A 251 -8.44 -30.05 7.34
C LYS A 251 -7.34 -29.77 6.32
N LYS A 252 -6.91 -28.50 6.21
CA LYS A 252 -5.82 -28.11 5.31
C LYS A 252 -4.51 -28.81 5.63
N ARG A 253 -4.14 -28.91 6.91
CA ARG A 253 -2.93 -29.59 7.35
C ARG A 253 -2.97 -31.10 7.07
N ARG A 254 -4.13 -31.73 7.25
CA ARG A 254 -4.32 -33.19 7.04
C ARG A 254 -4.65 -33.56 5.60
N LEU A 255 -4.86 -32.58 4.72
CA LEU A 255 -5.38 -32.75 3.37
C LEU A 255 -6.70 -33.57 3.34
N ASP A 256 -7.54 -33.43 4.36
CA ASP A 256 -8.81 -34.16 4.51
C ASP A 256 -10.02 -33.29 4.13
N TYR A 257 -10.55 -33.53 2.94
CA TYR A 257 -11.69 -32.81 2.38
C TYR A 257 -12.89 -33.73 2.04
N ALA A 258 -12.84 -35.00 2.43
CA ALA A 258 -13.89 -35.97 2.08
C ALA A 258 -15.24 -35.63 2.75
N ALA A 259 -15.20 -35.14 3.99
CA ALA A 259 -16.37 -34.65 4.70
C ALA A 259 -16.34 -33.12 4.82
N SER A 260 -17.42 -32.46 4.40
CA SER A 260 -17.58 -31.02 4.57
C SER A 260 -17.78 -30.64 6.04
N ILE A 261 -17.24 -29.49 6.42
CA ILE A 261 -17.56 -28.88 7.72
C ILE A 261 -19.06 -28.54 7.76
N GLU A 262 -19.70 -28.87 8.88
CA GLU A 262 -21.12 -28.58 9.11
C GLU A 262 -21.39 -27.07 9.04
N GLY A 263 -22.36 -26.69 8.20
CA GLY A 263 -22.79 -25.31 8.05
C GLY A 263 -21.72 -24.35 7.52
N LEU A 264 -20.68 -24.87 6.83
CA LEU A 264 -19.54 -24.08 6.35
C LEU A 264 -19.96 -22.75 5.68
N ASP A 265 -20.89 -22.81 4.72
CA ASP A 265 -21.34 -21.63 3.98
C ASP A 265 -21.98 -20.59 4.89
N LYS A 266 -22.93 -21.00 5.73
CA LYS A 266 -23.63 -20.11 6.66
C LYS A 266 -22.66 -19.48 7.66
N ARG A 267 -21.69 -20.24 8.15
CA ARG A 267 -20.70 -19.74 9.14
C ARG A 267 -19.70 -18.79 8.50
N LEU A 268 -19.25 -19.05 7.27
CA LEU A 268 -18.40 -18.13 6.52
C LEU A 268 -19.14 -16.83 6.22
N GLU A 269 -20.37 -16.91 5.71
CA GLU A 269 -21.18 -15.73 5.42
C GLU A 269 -21.48 -14.89 6.67
N ALA A 270 -21.79 -15.55 7.80
CA ALA A 270 -21.98 -14.87 9.08
C ALA A 270 -20.71 -14.13 9.53
N PHE A 271 -19.54 -14.79 9.44
CA PHE A 271 -18.27 -14.14 9.75
C PHE A 271 -18.01 -12.91 8.89
N VAL A 272 -18.20 -13.01 7.57
CA VAL A 272 -17.95 -11.87 6.68
C VAL A 272 -18.94 -10.74 6.95
N ALA A 273 -20.22 -11.04 7.20
CA ALA A 273 -21.21 -10.04 7.56
C ALA A 273 -20.88 -9.33 8.89
N ASP A 274 -20.44 -10.09 9.91
CA ASP A 274 -20.00 -9.53 11.19
C ASP A 274 -18.75 -8.67 11.02
N PHE A 275 -17.81 -9.09 10.18
CA PHE A 275 -16.63 -8.31 9.84
C PHE A 275 -16.99 -6.99 9.15
N GLU A 276 -17.76 -7.05 8.06
CA GLU A 276 -18.17 -5.86 7.29
C GLU A 276 -18.97 -4.87 8.16
N SER A 277 -19.86 -5.37 9.00
CA SER A 277 -20.66 -4.55 9.90
C SER A 277 -19.78 -3.78 10.90
N GLN A 278 -18.86 -4.49 11.57
CA GLN A 278 -17.93 -3.88 12.54
C GLN A 278 -16.95 -2.92 11.85
N PHE A 279 -16.45 -3.29 10.67
CA PHE A 279 -15.56 -2.44 9.88
C PHE A 279 -16.27 -1.14 9.48
N ARG A 280 -17.48 -1.24 8.92
CA ARG A 280 -18.30 -0.08 8.56
C ARG A 280 -18.59 0.83 9.76
N ILE A 281 -18.95 0.24 10.90
CA ILE A 281 -19.20 1.01 12.12
C ILE A 281 -17.94 1.75 12.55
N THR A 282 -16.79 1.07 12.56
CA THR A 282 -15.52 1.60 13.06
C THR A 282 -14.93 2.68 12.15
N PHE A 283 -14.78 2.39 10.85
CA PHE A 283 -14.01 3.23 9.92
C PHE A 283 -14.86 4.19 9.09
N HIS A 284 -16.19 4.04 9.10
CA HIS A 284 -17.07 4.90 8.30
C HIS A 284 -18.14 5.62 9.12
N LYS A 285 -18.91 4.89 9.94
CA LYS A 285 -20.06 5.47 10.66
C LYS A 285 -19.64 6.30 11.87
N ASN A 286 -18.75 5.75 12.69
CA ASN A 286 -18.31 6.40 13.94
C ASN A 286 -17.02 7.19 13.76
N ALA A 287 -16.26 6.91 12.70
CA ALA A 287 -15.05 7.66 12.40
C ALA A 287 -15.35 9.11 12.00
N LYS A 288 -14.38 9.98 12.26
CA LYS A 288 -14.38 11.36 11.76
C LYS A 288 -13.39 11.51 10.64
N ARG A 289 -13.73 12.40 9.71
CA ARG A 289 -12.93 12.63 8.51
C ARG A 289 -12.34 14.02 8.56
N HIS A 290 -11.06 14.09 8.22
CA HIS A 290 -10.28 15.31 8.27
C HIS A 290 -9.62 15.48 6.91
N MET A 291 -10.05 16.49 6.16
CA MET A 291 -9.48 16.81 4.86
C MET A 291 -8.29 17.74 5.03
N PHE A 292 -7.09 17.23 4.78
CA PHE A 292 -5.86 18.01 4.81
C PHE A 292 -5.53 18.55 3.42
N LEU A 293 -5.13 19.82 3.35
CA LEU A 293 -4.85 20.52 2.11
C LEU A 293 -3.56 21.31 2.22
N ARG A 294 -2.72 21.22 1.19
CA ARG A 294 -1.66 22.21 0.97
C ARG A 294 -2.29 23.49 0.47
N HIS A 295 -1.80 24.64 0.95
CA HIS A 295 -2.21 25.96 0.43
C HIS A 295 -2.09 26.04 -1.10
N ALA A 296 -2.85 26.94 -1.72
CA ALA A 296 -2.81 27.22 -3.15
C ALA A 296 -1.48 27.85 -3.59
N ARG A 297 -1.17 27.81 -4.89
CA ARG A 297 0.10 28.32 -5.41
C ARG A 297 0.31 29.80 -5.07
N THR A 298 1.56 30.12 -4.75
CA THR A 298 2.03 31.50 -4.48
C THR A 298 2.98 31.95 -5.59
N PRO A 299 3.29 33.25 -5.72
CA PRO A 299 4.24 33.73 -6.72
C PRO A 299 5.63 33.09 -6.61
N MET A 300 6.04 32.67 -5.41
CA MET A 300 7.32 32.00 -5.16
C MET A 300 7.31 30.50 -5.54
N ASN A 301 6.17 29.97 -5.98
CA ASN A 301 6.06 28.63 -6.55
C ASN A 301 6.12 28.65 -8.09
N VAL A 302 6.29 29.83 -8.69
CA VAL A 302 6.40 30.02 -10.15
C VAL A 302 7.86 30.28 -10.51
N GLY A 303 8.38 29.56 -11.51
CA GLY A 303 9.79 29.64 -11.92
C GLY A 303 10.68 28.69 -11.12
N ASP A 304 11.84 29.17 -10.67
CA ASP A 304 12.79 28.35 -9.90
C ASP A 304 12.26 28.00 -8.52
N LEU A 305 12.36 26.72 -8.13
CA LEU A 305 11.98 26.26 -6.81
C LEU A 305 12.88 26.90 -5.73
N ARG A 306 12.23 27.60 -4.80
CA ARG A 306 12.87 28.25 -3.65
C ARG A 306 12.38 27.65 -2.35
N PHE A 307 13.23 27.70 -1.33
CA PHE A 307 12.83 27.42 0.04
C PHE A 307 11.94 28.54 0.55
N VAL A 308 10.67 28.23 0.86
CA VAL A 308 9.70 29.17 1.40
C VAL A 308 9.05 28.53 2.61
N GLY A 309 9.52 28.91 3.79
CA GLY A 309 9.09 28.40 5.08
C GLY A 309 8.21 29.44 5.75
N ARG A 310 8.85 30.33 6.51
CA ARG A 310 8.17 31.30 7.38
C ARG A 310 7.83 32.63 6.69
N THR A 311 8.33 32.88 5.47
CA THR A 311 7.95 34.09 4.72
C THR A 311 6.44 34.13 4.47
N ASP A 312 5.80 35.21 4.90
CA ASP A 312 4.34 35.33 4.90
C ASP A 312 3.80 35.95 3.59
N ILE A 313 3.89 35.17 2.51
CA ILE A 313 3.35 35.52 1.20
C ILE A 313 1.90 35.03 1.02
N GLY A 314 1.13 35.77 0.22
CA GLY A 314 -0.21 35.38 -0.23
C GLY A 314 -0.19 34.41 -1.42
N ILE A 315 -1.37 33.86 -1.75
CA ILE A 315 -1.59 33.07 -2.96
C ILE A 315 -1.60 33.96 -4.21
N CYS A 316 -1.40 33.36 -5.39
CA CYS A 316 -1.62 34.02 -6.67
C CYS A 316 -3.10 34.43 -6.83
N ASP A 317 -3.35 35.48 -7.64
CA ASP A 317 -4.70 35.92 -7.99
C ASP A 317 -5.51 34.79 -8.65
N THR A 318 -6.83 34.77 -8.43
CA THR A 318 -7.76 33.69 -8.82
C THR A 318 -8.81 34.16 -9.84
N GLY A 319 -8.67 35.38 -10.37
CA GLY A 319 -9.70 36.05 -11.17
C GLY A 319 -9.93 35.49 -12.58
N SER A 320 -8.98 34.76 -13.17
CA SER A 320 -9.12 34.30 -14.56
C SER A 320 -9.70 32.87 -14.66
N PRO A 321 -10.60 32.56 -15.62
CA PRO A 321 -11.21 31.24 -15.80
C PRO A 321 -10.22 30.08 -16.09
N GLY A 322 -8.94 30.36 -16.38
CA GLY A 322 -7.89 29.36 -16.61
C GLY A 322 -6.96 29.14 -15.42
N ASP A 323 -7.13 29.91 -14.34
CA ASP A 323 -6.23 29.89 -13.19
C ASP A 323 -6.22 28.51 -12.50
N GLU A 324 -5.02 28.01 -12.19
CA GLU A 324 -4.84 26.70 -11.56
C GLU A 324 -5.40 26.65 -10.13
N ASN A 325 -5.29 27.74 -9.36
CA ASN A 325 -5.85 27.79 -8.01
C ASN A 325 -7.37 27.75 -8.09
N ARG A 326 -7.98 28.50 -9.02
CA ARG A 326 -9.44 28.47 -9.23
C ARG A 326 -9.95 27.07 -9.53
N ARG A 327 -9.35 26.39 -10.52
CA ARG A 327 -9.71 25.00 -10.87
C ARG A 327 -9.52 24.04 -9.69
N SER A 328 -8.48 24.25 -8.88
CA SER A 328 -8.25 23.42 -7.70
C SER A 328 -9.33 23.63 -6.64
N PHE A 329 -9.78 24.87 -6.43
CA PHE A 329 -10.87 25.16 -5.51
C PHE A 329 -12.21 24.59 -5.98
N GLU A 330 -12.49 24.64 -7.29
CA GLU A 330 -13.68 24.02 -7.89
C GLU A 330 -13.69 22.50 -7.65
N ARG A 331 -12.56 21.82 -7.89
CA ARG A 331 -12.41 20.39 -7.60
C ARG A 331 -12.61 20.04 -6.12
N VAL A 332 -12.06 20.84 -5.20
CA VAL A 332 -12.28 20.60 -3.77
C VAL A 332 -13.75 20.77 -3.40
N ALA A 333 -14.43 21.75 -3.97
CA ALA A 333 -15.86 21.93 -3.74
C ALA A 333 -16.68 20.74 -4.27
N GLU A 334 -16.36 20.23 -5.46
CA GLU A 334 -16.97 19.01 -6.01
C GLU A 334 -16.77 17.81 -5.07
N ILE A 335 -15.53 17.56 -4.65
CA ILE A 335 -15.21 16.45 -3.73
C ILE A 335 -15.95 16.60 -2.40
N LEU A 336 -15.98 17.80 -1.82
CA LEU A 336 -16.69 18.06 -0.58
C LEU A 336 -18.20 17.83 -0.72
N ASN A 337 -18.81 18.29 -1.82
CA ASN A 337 -20.23 18.12 -2.09
C ASN A 337 -20.62 16.66 -2.37
N ASP A 338 -19.76 15.91 -3.04
CA ASP A 338 -19.97 14.48 -3.32
C ASP A 338 -19.67 13.60 -2.10
N SER A 339 -18.88 14.10 -1.15
CA SER A 339 -18.57 13.42 0.09
C SER A 339 -19.69 13.56 1.12
N GLN A 340 -19.73 12.64 2.10
CA GLN A 340 -20.56 12.80 3.30
C GLN A 340 -19.86 13.66 4.37
N LEU A 341 -18.83 14.42 4.00
CA LEU A 341 -18.07 15.25 4.94
C LEU A 341 -18.92 16.43 5.38
N SER A 342 -19.06 16.64 6.69
CA SER A 342 -19.73 17.82 7.23
C SER A 342 -18.81 18.50 8.24
N PRO A 343 -17.85 19.33 7.76
CA PRO A 343 -16.87 19.96 8.63
C PRO A 343 -17.53 20.87 9.66
N GLY A 344 -17.41 20.52 10.95
CA GLY A 344 -17.82 21.38 12.07
C GLY A 344 -16.73 22.37 12.47
N ARG A 345 -15.53 22.24 11.89
CA ARG A 345 -14.39 23.10 12.20
C ARG A 345 -13.42 23.20 11.03
N LEU A 346 -12.80 24.37 10.91
CA LEU A 346 -11.74 24.61 9.95
C LEU A 346 -10.46 24.97 10.68
N PHE A 347 -9.34 24.38 10.28
CA PHE A 347 -8.02 24.65 10.82
C PHE A 347 -7.10 25.23 9.76
N THR A 348 -6.25 26.16 10.15
CA THR A 348 -5.30 26.77 9.23
C THR A 348 -3.97 27.08 9.90
N SER A 349 -2.89 27.03 9.14
CA SER A 349 -1.68 27.74 9.53
C SER A 349 -1.97 29.25 9.59
N PRO A 350 -1.35 30.00 10.51
CA PRO A 350 -1.51 31.46 10.59
C PRO A 350 -1.00 32.22 9.35
N LEU A 351 -0.17 31.62 8.50
CA LEU A 351 0.37 32.25 7.30
C LEU A 351 -0.73 32.55 6.25
N ASN A 352 -0.63 33.71 5.61
CA ASN A 352 -1.61 34.29 4.69
C ASN A 352 -2.01 33.34 3.56
N ARG A 353 -1.06 32.63 2.95
CA ARG A 353 -1.37 31.65 1.89
C ARG A 353 -2.35 30.56 2.33
N CYS A 354 -2.25 30.06 3.56
CA CYS A 354 -3.20 29.07 4.10
C CYS A 354 -4.55 29.72 4.44
N ARG A 355 -4.52 30.92 5.03
CA ARG A 355 -5.74 31.67 5.38
C ARG A 355 -6.56 31.99 4.14
N GLN A 356 -5.93 32.56 3.11
CA GLN A 356 -6.58 32.89 1.83
C GLN A 356 -7.12 31.64 1.15
N THR A 357 -6.34 30.56 1.09
CA THR A 357 -6.78 29.27 0.53
C THR A 357 -8.03 28.77 1.25
N LEU A 358 -8.01 28.73 2.59
CA LEU A 358 -9.13 28.25 3.37
C LEU A 358 -10.37 29.15 3.22
N THR A 359 -10.21 30.47 3.14
CA THR A 359 -11.31 31.40 2.84
C THR A 359 -11.95 31.11 1.48
N HIS A 360 -11.15 30.86 0.44
CA HIS A 360 -11.68 30.53 -0.89
C HIS A 360 -12.49 29.23 -0.91
N ILE A 361 -12.06 28.23 -0.13
CA ILE A 361 -12.75 26.95 0.01
C ILE A 361 -14.02 27.13 0.84
N ALA A 362 -13.93 27.80 2.00
CA ALA A 362 -15.06 28.01 2.88
C ALA A 362 -16.21 28.75 2.18
N ASN A 363 -15.89 29.77 1.38
CA ASN A 363 -16.87 30.51 0.58
C ASN A 363 -17.55 29.67 -0.51
N ARG A 364 -16.87 28.65 -1.05
CA ARG A 364 -17.40 27.80 -2.15
C ARG A 364 -18.20 26.61 -1.66
N CYS A 365 -17.96 26.18 -0.43
CA CYS A 365 -18.51 24.94 0.14
C CYS A 365 -19.49 25.23 1.28
N ASP A 366 -19.98 26.46 1.40
CA ASP A 366 -20.90 26.92 2.45
C ASP A 366 -20.39 26.66 3.89
N LEU A 367 -19.07 26.78 4.11
CA LEU A 367 -18.42 26.58 5.42
C LEU A 367 -18.08 27.90 6.14
N ILE A 368 -18.55 29.04 5.64
CA ILE A 368 -18.22 30.37 6.17
C ILE A 368 -18.65 30.60 7.62
N GLU A 369 -19.68 29.87 8.08
CA GLU A 369 -20.19 29.95 9.46
C GLU A 369 -19.39 29.07 10.43
N GLN A 370 -18.55 28.17 9.91
CA GLN A 370 -17.78 27.24 10.72
C GLN A 370 -16.61 27.95 11.43
N PRO A 371 -16.31 27.59 12.68
CA PRO A 371 -15.20 28.19 13.41
C PRO A 371 -13.85 27.90 12.73
N VAL A 372 -13.09 28.96 12.48
CA VAL A 372 -11.73 28.89 11.94
C VAL A 372 -10.71 29.01 13.07
N VAL A 373 -9.88 27.99 13.25
CA VAL A 373 -8.83 27.94 14.27
C VAL A 373 -7.45 28.01 13.60
N ALA A 374 -6.72 29.09 13.88
CA ALA A 374 -5.33 29.19 13.45
C ALA A 374 -4.40 28.47 14.45
N SER A 375 -3.49 27.63 13.97
CA SER A 375 -2.54 26.90 14.81
C SER A 375 -1.09 27.06 14.34
N ASN A 376 -0.21 27.42 15.27
CA ASN A 376 1.23 27.51 15.02
C ASN A 376 1.87 26.14 14.74
N HIS A 377 1.24 25.04 15.19
CA HIS A 377 1.68 23.68 14.88
C HIS A 377 1.60 23.35 13.38
N LEU A 378 0.77 24.08 12.62
CA LEU A 378 0.53 23.86 11.20
C LEU A 378 1.42 24.69 10.27
N VAL A 379 2.34 25.51 10.78
CA VAL A 379 3.20 26.37 9.94
C VAL A 379 4.16 25.53 9.09
N GLU A 380 4.64 26.04 7.96
CA GLU A 380 5.67 25.34 7.17
C GLU A 380 6.97 25.19 7.98
N ILE A 381 7.81 24.24 7.60
CA ILE A 381 9.15 24.10 8.19
C ILE A 381 9.89 25.46 8.17
N ASP A 382 10.62 25.76 9.24
CA ASP A 382 11.55 26.88 9.25
C ASP A 382 12.84 26.54 8.50
N TYR A 383 13.06 27.15 7.35
CA TYR A 383 14.28 26.94 6.57
C TYR A 383 15.46 27.80 7.05
N GLY A 384 15.27 28.67 8.06
CA GLY A 384 16.32 29.51 8.62
C GLY A 384 17.06 30.30 7.55
N THR A 385 18.39 30.19 7.51
CA THR A 385 19.21 30.93 6.52
C THR A 385 19.03 30.46 5.07
N CYS A 386 18.35 29.33 4.84
CA CYS A 386 18.02 28.85 3.49
C CYS A 386 16.78 29.54 2.90
N GLU A 387 16.00 30.29 3.69
CA GLU A 387 14.78 30.96 3.24
C GLU A 387 15.04 31.85 2.00
N GLY A 388 14.20 31.72 0.97
CA GLY A 388 14.26 32.46 -0.29
C GLY A 388 15.33 31.98 -1.28
N LEU A 389 16.26 31.11 -0.88
CA LEU A 389 17.29 30.57 -1.77
C LEU A 389 16.71 29.53 -2.73
N THR A 390 17.28 29.45 -3.94
CA THR A 390 17.08 28.28 -4.81
C THR A 390 17.87 27.09 -4.25
N ILE A 391 17.52 25.88 -4.70
CA ILE A 391 18.25 24.65 -4.30
C ILE A 391 19.75 24.78 -4.61
N SER A 392 20.12 25.32 -5.78
CA SER A 392 21.53 25.52 -6.16
C SER A 392 22.24 26.50 -5.24
N GLN A 393 21.61 27.62 -4.91
CA GLN A 393 22.18 28.62 -4.01
C GLN A 393 22.34 28.09 -2.57
N ALA A 394 21.35 27.35 -2.08
CA ALA A 394 21.42 26.72 -0.77
C ALA A 394 22.54 25.67 -0.72
N ARG A 395 22.73 24.89 -1.78
CA ARG A 395 23.81 23.89 -1.88
C ARG A 395 25.20 24.54 -1.85
N GLU A 396 25.36 25.67 -2.53
CA GLU A 396 26.61 26.44 -2.53
C GLU A 396 26.90 27.05 -1.15
N LYS A 397 25.88 27.63 -0.49
CA LYS A 397 26.05 28.31 0.80
C LYS A 397 26.12 27.37 2.00
N HIS A 398 25.51 26.20 1.92
CA HIS A 398 25.39 25.24 3.02
C HIS A 398 25.79 23.82 2.57
N PRO A 399 27.03 23.60 2.09
CA PRO A 399 27.44 22.29 1.54
C PRO A 399 27.32 21.15 2.55
N ASP A 400 27.60 21.39 3.84
CA ASP A 400 27.51 20.38 4.90
C ASP A 400 26.08 19.86 5.10
N LEU A 401 25.07 20.76 5.02
CA LEU A 401 23.65 20.39 5.10
C LEU A 401 23.29 19.39 3.99
N PHE A 402 23.71 19.67 2.76
CA PHE A 402 23.45 18.80 1.61
C PHE A 402 24.29 17.51 1.66
N GLY A 403 25.49 17.56 2.25
CA GLY A 403 26.31 16.38 2.52
C GLY A 403 25.61 15.39 3.45
N LEU A 404 25.02 15.87 4.55
CA LEU A 404 24.26 15.04 5.49
C LEU A 404 22.97 14.50 4.86
N TRP A 405 22.25 15.29 4.07
CA TRP A 405 21.11 14.78 3.30
C TRP A 405 21.49 13.66 2.32
N ALA A 406 22.62 13.79 1.64
CA ALA A 406 23.10 12.74 0.72
C ALA A 406 23.43 11.43 1.46
N GLN A 407 23.70 11.50 2.77
CA GLN A 407 23.90 10.34 3.65
C GLN A 407 22.57 9.79 4.23
N GLY A 408 21.42 10.40 3.87
CA GLY A 408 20.11 10.00 4.37
C GLY A 408 19.82 10.47 5.79
N GLU A 409 20.48 11.53 6.27
CA GLU A 409 20.18 12.12 7.58
C GLU A 409 19.03 13.15 7.53
N ASP A 410 18.50 13.53 8.70
CA ASP A 410 17.57 14.65 8.90
C ASP A 410 18.31 15.83 9.60
N PRO A 411 19.24 16.51 8.90
CA PRO A 411 19.94 17.64 9.45
C PRO A 411 19.00 18.83 9.65
N ARG A 412 19.25 19.59 10.71
CA ARG A 412 18.57 20.87 10.95
C ARG A 412 19.04 21.92 9.96
N PHE A 413 18.11 22.67 9.38
CA PHE A 413 18.45 23.88 8.63
C PHE A 413 19.15 24.87 9.56
N PRO A 414 20.23 25.57 9.13
CA PRO A 414 20.89 26.55 9.98
C PRO A 414 19.91 27.63 10.43
N ASP A 415 19.83 27.87 11.74
CA ASP A 415 18.85 28.74 12.40
C ASP A 415 17.37 28.37 12.16
N GLY A 416 17.09 27.14 11.73
CA GLY A 416 15.75 26.65 11.38
C GLY A 416 15.37 25.32 12.06
N GLU A 417 14.41 24.60 11.47
CA GLU A 417 13.86 23.33 11.93
C GLU A 417 14.54 22.13 11.22
N CYS A 418 14.39 20.92 11.78
CA CYS A 418 14.54 19.66 11.02
C CYS A 418 13.19 18.95 10.90
N GLY A 419 13.12 17.86 10.13
CA GLY A 419 11.91 17.04 9.99
C GLY A 419 11.36 16.55 11.34
N LYS A 420 12.23 16.16 12.28
CA LYS A 420 11.82 15.75 13.64
C LYS A 420 11.09 16.83 14.43
N ASP A 421 11.42 18.12 14.24
CA ASP A 421 10.68 19.19 14.91
C ASP A 421 9.28 19.36 14.32
N VAL A 422 9.19 19.31 12.98
CA VAL A 422 7.92 19.36 12.26
C VAL A 422 7.02 18.21 12.72
N ARG A 423 7.57 17.00 12.79
CA ARG A 423 6.86 15.83 13.33
C ARG A 423 6.35 16.08 14.74
N ARG A 424 7.21 16.56 15.65
CA ARG A 424 6.82 16.81 17.05
C ARG A 424 5.61 17.74 17.15
N ARG A 425 5.63 18.89 16.47
CA ARG A 425 4.51 19.84 16.51
C ARG A 425 3.27 19.35 15.78
N LEU A 426 3.44 18.62 14.67
CA LEU A 426 2.32 17.98 13.99
C LEU A 426 1.65 16.95 14.90
N SER A 427 2.41 16.11 15.60
CA SER A 427 1.87 15.14 16.56
C SER A 427 1.05 15.84 17.66
N SER A 428 1.54 16.96 18.21
CA SER A 428 0.77 17.77 19.16
C SER A 428 -0.55 18.26 18.58
N PHE A 429 -0.55 18.79 17.34
CA PHE A 429 -1.78 19.20 16.67
C PHE A 429 -2.76 18.05 16.48
N LEU A 430 -2.28 16.89 16.01
CA LEU A 430 -3.12 15.71 15.80
C LEU A 430 -3.78 15.26 17.12
N GLN A 431 -3.00 15.16 18.20
CA GLN A 431 -3.51 14.77 19.51
C GLN A 431 -4.51 15.77 20.11
N GLU A 432 -4.26 17.07 19.96
CA GLU A 432 -5.08 18.12 20.58
C GLU A 432 -6.36 18.43 19.78
N SER A 433 -6.33 18.29 18.45
CA SER A 433 -7.36 18.84 17.56
C SER A 433 -8.07 17.82 16.68
N ILE A 434 -7.46 16.66 16.42
CA ILE A 434 -7.95 15.69 15.44
C ILE A 434 -8.36 14.38 16.14
N GLU A 435 -7.46 13.81 16.94
CA GLU A 435 -7.72 12.61 17.72
C GLU A 435 -8.80 12.89 18.78
N GLY A 436 -9.85 12.06 18.80
CA GLY A 436 -10.99 12.25 19.72
C GLY A 436 -11.95 13.38 19.33
N SER A 437 -11.75 14.05 18.18
CA SER A 437 -12.75 14.99 17.66
C SER A 437 -14.09 14.29 17.45
N ARG A 438 -15.19 15.04 17.65
CA ARG A 438 -16.56 14.58 17.34
C ARG A 438 -17.08 15.11 16.00
N GLU A 439 -16.30 15.99 15.37
CA GLU A 439 -16.63 16.72 14.15
C GLU A 439 -15.60 16.40 13.07
N ASP A 440 -16.07 16.39 11.83
CA ASP A 440 -15.19 16.41 10.67
C ASP A 440 -14.50 17.78 10.57
N SER A 441 -13.38 17.86 9.85
CA SER A 441 -12.69 19.13 9.66
C SER A 441 -12.00 19.29 8.32
N VAL A 442 -11.76 20.54 7.93
CA VAL A 442 -10.80 20.88 6.86
C VAL A 442 -9.58 21.53 7.48
N VAL A 443 -8.38 21.10 7.08
CA VAL A 443 -7.10 21.58 7.58
C VAL A 443 -6.26 22.12 6.43
N CYS A 444 -5.93 23.42 6.43
CA CYS A 444 -5.03 24.01 5.44
C CYS A 444 -3.64 24.28 6.01
N THR A 445 -2.62 23.65 5.42
CA THR A 445 -1.22 23.70 5.87
C THR A 445 -0.27 23.68 4.66
N HIS A 446 0.95 23.15 4.83
CA HIS A 446 2.07 23.29 3.90
C HIS A 446 2.71 21.96 3.53
N ASN A 447 3.72 22.02 2.68
CA ASN A 447 4.30 20.87 2.02
C ASN A 447 5.01 19.93 3.01
N VAL A 448 5.91 20.43 3.86
CA VAL A 448 6.69 19.55 4.74
C VAL A 448 5.82 18.95 5.82
N VAL A 449 4.87 19.71 6.37
CA VAL A 449 3.88 19.20 7.34
C VAL A 449 3.09 18.02 6.76
N LEU A 450 2.60 18.14 5.51
CA LEU A 450 1.84 17.07 4.87
C LEU A 450 2.69 15.89 4.44
N ARG A 451 3.95 16.11 4.05
CA ARG A 451 4.90 14.99 3.82
C ARG A 451 5.10 14.19 5.09
N THR A 452 5.30 14.87 6.22
CA THR A 452 5.43 14.21 7.52
C THR A 452 4.15 13.48 7.91
N LEU A 453 2.98 14.10 7.73
CA LEU A 453 1.68 13.44 7.98
C LEU A 453 1.51 12.16 7.15
N VAL A 454 1.72 12.26 5.84
CA VAL A 454 1.55 11.13 4.91
C VAL A 454 2.58 10.04 5.20
N GLY A 455 3.84 10.44 5.37
CA GLY A 455 4.94 9.52 5.63
C GLY A 455 4.76 8.75 6.93
N ASP A 456 4.37 9.43 8.01
CA ASP A 456 4.20 8.79 9.31
C ASP A 456 2.96 7.88 9.36
N LEU A 457 1.85 8.26 8.69
CA LEU A 457 0.64 7.43 8.67
C LEU A 457 0.77 6.20 7.75
N LEU A 458 1.56 6.28 6.68
CA LEU A 458 1.79 5.16 5.75
C LEU A 458 3.08 4.38 6.04
N GLY A 459 3.89 4.79 7.02
CA GLY A 459 5.14 4.13 7.37
C GLY A 459 6.25 4.31 6.32
N VAL A 460 6.24 5.41 5.58
CA VAL A 460 7.32 5.76 4.65
C VAL A 460 8.57 6.08 5.48
N PRO A 461 9.73 5.45 5.20
CA PRO A 461 10.98 5.77 5.89
C PRO A 461 11.27 7.27 5.84
N GLU A 462 11.68 7.85 6.98
CA GLU A 462 11.90 9.30 7.13
C GLU A 462 12.82 9.85 6.03
N GLN A 463 13.84 9.09 5.68
CA GLN A 463 14.83 9.42 4.65
C GLN A 463 14.22 9.49 3.25
N LEU A 464 13.06 8.89 3.02
CA LEU A 464 12.37 8.86 1.72
C LEU A 464 11.16 9.80 1.67
N GLN A 465 10.75 10.41 2.80
CA GLN A 465 9.56 11.27 2.84
C GLN A 465 9.68 12.52 1.95
N TYR A 466 10.91 12.96 1.63
CA TYR A 466 11.13 14.07 0.69
C TYR A 466 10.70 13.76 -0.75
N LEU A 467 10.61 12.46 -1.12
CA LEU A 467 10.13 12.00 -2.42
C LEU A 467 8.60 12.12 -2.55
N ILE A 468 7.88 12.20 -1.43
CA ILE A 468 6.41 12.37 -1.45
C ILE A 468 6.08 13.73 -2.08
N LYS A 469 5.34 13.71 -3.18
CA LYS A 469 4.86 14.92 -3.84
C LYS A 469 3.52 15.33 -3.21
N ILE A 470 3.43 16.53 -2.64
CA ILE A 470 2.17 17.06 -2.13
C ILE A 470 1.68 18.14 -3.11
N PRO A 471 0.71 17.83 -4.00
CA PRO A 471 0.17 18.83 -4.91
C PRO A 471 -0.57 19.94 -4.14
N HIS A 472 -0.63 21.13 -4.72
CA HIS A 472 -1.37 22.24 -4.13
C HIS A 472 -2.87 21.94 -4.14
N VAL A 473 -3.53 22.19 -3.01
CA VAL A 473 -4.99 22.08 -2.84
C VAL A 473 -5.56 20.68 -3.21
N MET A 474 -4.73 19.64 -3.22
CA MET A 474 -5.20 18.27 -3.36
C MET A 474 -5.73 17.77 -2.00
N PRO A 475 -6.99 17.31 -1.91
CA PRO A 475 -7.53 16.71 -0.69
C PRO A 475 -6.78 15.44 -0.29
N LEU A 476 -6.29 15.43 0.95
CA LEU A 476 -5.76 14.24 1.61
C LEU A 476 -6.72 13.88 2.75
N GLU A 477 -7.49 12.81 2.58
CA GLU A 477 -8.43 12.36 3.62
C GLU A 477 -7.69 11.58 4.72
N VAL A 478 -7.87 12.03 5.96
CA VAL A 478 -7.47 11.32 7.18
C VAL A 478 -8.72 10.92 7.95
N ILE A 479 -8.83 9.64 8.26
CA ILE A 479 -9.89 9.05 9.08
C ILE A 479 -9.38 8.93 10.52
N SER A 480 -10.14 9.47 11.47
CA SER A 480 -9.91 9.37 12.91
C SER A 480 -10.91 8.40 13.52
N THR A 481 -10.42 7.31 14.12
CA THR A 481 -11.24 6.33 14.83
C THR A 481 -11.01 6.48 16.33
N GLU A 482 -12.08 6.30 17.12
CA GLU A 482 -12.00 6.39 18.59
C GLU A 482 -11.02 5.37 19.19
N ARG A 483 -10.93 4.19 18.57
CA ARG A 483 -10.18 3.05 19.13
C ARG A 483 -8.81 2.81 18.50
N PHE A 484 -8.67 3.06 17.21
CA PHE A 484 -7.48 2.66 16.45
C PHE A 484 -6.65 3.85 15.94
N GLY A 485 -7.04 5.08 16.29
CA GLY A 485 -6.33 6.30 15.92
C GLY A 485 -6.59 6.70 14.46
N LEU A 486 -5.55 7.29 13.85
CA LEU A 486 -5.62 7.93 12.54
C LEU A 486 -5.23 7.00 11.38
N PHE A 487 -5.85 7.16 10.23
CA PHE A 487 -5.54 6.44 9.00
C PHE A 487 -5.62 7.39 7.81
N LEU A 488 -4.73 7.25 6.84
CA LEU A 488 -4.96 7.85 5.53
C LEU A 488 -5.98 7.03 4.75
N ASP A 489 -6.79 7.70 3.94
CA ASP A 489 -7.74 7.06 3.03
C ASP A 489 -7.74 7.74 1.66
N LEU A 490 -6.65 7.55 0.93
CA LEU A 490 -6.36 8.22 -0.33
C LEU A 490 -6.90 7.43 -1.53
N SER A 491 -7.54 8.10 -2.49
CA SER A 491 -7.90 7.47 -3.77
C SER A 491 -6.67 7.01 -4.56
N ALA A 492 -6.84 6.04 -5.47
CA ALA A 492 -5.75 5.55 -6.33
C ALA A 492 -5.06 6.69 -7.10
N GLU A 493 -5.83 7.63 -7.66
CA GLU A 493 -5.31 8.80 -8.38
C GLU A 493 -4.42 9.68 -7.48
N VAL A 494 -4.85 9.92 -6.24
CA VAL A 494 -4.07 10.72 -5.28
C VAL A 494 -2.79 9.98 -4.89
N GLN A 495 -2.86 8.67 -4.66
CA GLN A 495 -1.68 7.85 -4.36
C GLN A 495 -0.65 7.89 -5.51
N GLU A 496 -1.09 7.72 -6.75
CA GLU A 496 -0.21 7.80 -7.92
C GLU A 496 0.52 9.15 -7.98
N GLN A 497 -0.20 10.25 -7.77
CA GLN A 497 0.41 11.58 -7.79
C GLN A 497 1.39 11.80 -6.63
N LEU A 498 1.06 11.31 -5.43
CA LEU A 498 1.91 11.45 -4.24
C LEU A 498 3.22 10.67 -4.37
N PHE A 499 3.15 9.47 -4.95
CA PHE A 499 4.27 8.53 -4.98
C PHE A 499 4.95 8.40 -6.35
N ALA A 500 4.57 9.20 -7.36
CA ALA A 500 5.18 9.20 -8.70
C ALA A 500 6.72 9.35 -8.70
N SER A 501 7.30 9.97 -7.67
CA SER A 501 8.76 10.11 -7.56
C SER A 501 9.50 8.84 -7.12
N PHE A 502 8.78 7.82 -6.65
CA PHE A 502 9.38 6.55 -6.20
C PHE A 502 9.71 5.60 -7.38
N GLU A 503 9.19 5.85 -8.58
CA GLU A 503 9.47 5.06 -9.79
C GLU A 503 10.93 5.17 -10.27
N HIS A 504 11.58 6.29 -9.97
CA HIS A 504 12.93 6.62 -10.44
C HIS A 504 13.95 6.74 -9.31
N SER A 505 13.51 6.64 -8.05
CA SER A 505 14.44 6.56 -6.94
C SER A 505 15.04 5.17 -6.94
N SER A 506 16.17 5.00 -7.64
CA SER A 506 17.11 3.96 -7.29
C SER A 506 17.53 4.25 -5.85
N VAL A 507 16.80 3.70 -4.87
CA VAL A 507 17.24 3.69 -3.48
C VAL A 507 18.59 3.02 -3.54
N SER A 508 19.65 3.81 -3.33
CA SER A 508 21.02 3.37 -3.48
C SER A 508 21.20 2.05 -2.74
N LYS A 509 21.81 1.06 -3.39
CA LYS A 509 22.04 -0.34 -2.96
C LYS A 509 22.64 -0.52 -1.56
N ASP A 510 22.98 0.56 -0.86
CA ASP A 510 23.66 0.56 0.43
C ASP A 510 22.75 0.73 1.66
N SER A 511 21.51 1.22 1.51
CA SER A 511 20.62 1.43 2.67
C SER A 511 19.92 0.16 3.18
N VAL A 512 19.84 -0.88 2.35
CA VAL A 512 19.24 -2.19 2.72
C VAL A 512 20.24 -3.07 3.50
N SER A 513 21.54 -2.75 3.51
CA SER A 513 22.57 -3.54 4.20
C SER A 513 22.58 -3.38 5.74
N LEU A 514 21.82 -2.42 6.29
CA LEU A 514 21.82 -2.12 7.72
C LEU A 514 20.80 -2.92 8.56
N ARG A 515 20.00 -3.81 7.95
CA ARG A 515 19.10 -4.72 8.70
C ARG A 515 19.72 -6.07 9.09
N GLY A 516 20.97 -6.34 8.70
CA GLY A 516 21.64 -7.64 8.90
C GLY A 516 22.81 -7.67 9.89
N ARG A 517 23.09 -6.60 10.64
CA ARG A 517 24.17 -6.57 11.65
C ARG A 517 23.71 -6.00 12.98
N ALA A 518 22.83 -6.71 13.64
CA ALA A 518 22.77 -6.74 15.09
C ALA A 518 22.77 -8.23 15.48
N ALA A 519 23.89 -8.65 16.07
CA ALA A 519 24.03 -9.96 16.72
C ALA A 519 23.17 -10.02 17.99
#